data_AF-A0A5K3FC07-F1
#
_entry.id   AF-A0A5K3FC07-F1
#
_cell.length_a   1.000
_cell.length_b   1.000
_cell.length_c   1.000
_cell.angle_alpha   90.00
_cell.angle_beta   90.00
_cell.angle_gamma   90.00
#
_symmetry.space_group_name_H-M   'P 1'
#
loop_
_entity.id
_entity.type
_entity.pdbx_description
1 polymer ?
#
loop_
_entity_poly.entity_id
_entity_poly.type
_entity_poly.pdbx_seq_one_letter_code
_entity_poly.pdbx_strand_id
1 'polypeptide(L)'
;MSDTSNNSDEEFFECTEPFPSKFYAIAVPRASPGAGLFSNINHAKKQLKNVKGSRLKAFDSIQDASNFSACPVSDVPGSQFTISDAEVMKFPSIKQVDLLRLRRYIEADDLVSIEKCIADNPMWLLTSYDTPTILQLVFRFNAVHVAAKSGHAEVIKLIISYLESPEFWARIYPTADVHTANERRRHVLDLYLNSPETGSLSSPLHLASKFGHVECVRVLASHPATMLDLRDSSGSTALESACIRLASTSSPTEKSQRRQAICRALDESLC
;
A
#
# COMPACT_ATOMS: atom_id res chain seq x y z
N MET A 1 -59.76 -37.26 -10.25
CA MET A 1 -58.39 -37.10 -9.72
C MET A 1 -57.73 -36.05 -10.58
N SER A 2 -57.36 -34.97 -9.93
CA SER A 2 -57.35 -33.58 -10.39
C SER A 2 -56.13 -33.19 -11.22
N ASP A 3 -56.42 -32.31 -12.17
CA ASP A 3 -55.52 -31.53 -13.01
C ASP A 3 -54.43 -30.79 -12.23
N THR A 4 -53.20 -30.89 -12.72
CA THR A 4 -52.09 -30.01 -12.32
C THR A 4 -52.15 -28.71 -13.11
N SER A 5 -52.67 -27.67 -12.47
CA SER A 5 -52.60 -26.29 -12.89
C SER A 5 -51.17 -25.75 -12.81
N ASN A 6 -50.65 -25.32 -13.97
CA ASN A 6 -49.58 -24.33 -14.07
C ASN A 6 -50.03 -23.06 -13.33
N ASN A 7 -49.30 -22.64 -12.30
CA ASN A 7 -49.35 -21.27 -11.82
C ASN A 7 -47.91 -20.75 -11.71
N SER A 8 -47.62 -19.79 -12.57
CA SER A 8 -46.46 -18.91 -12.53
C SER A 8 -46.62 -17.95 -11.36
N ASP A 9 -45.97 -18.26 -10.24
CA ASP A 9 -45.85 -17.31 -9.14
C ASP A 9 -44.61 -16.45 -9.40
N GLU A 10 -44.84 -15.28 -10.02
CA GLU A 10 -43.94 -14.14 -9.88
C GLU A 10 -43.90 -13.76 -8.40
N GLU A 11 -42.81 -14.12 -7.72
CA GLU A 11 -42.53 -13.63 -6.37
C GLU A 11 -42.27 -12.12 -6.42
N PHE A 12 -43.35 -11.38 -6.19
CA PHE A 12 -43.36 -9.97 -5.85
C PHE A 12 -42.61 -9.81 -4.51
N PHE A 13 -41.33 -9.45 -4.56
CA PHE A 13 -40.55 -9.14 -3.36
C PHE A 13 -41.01 -7.80 -2.78
N GLU A 14 -41.88 -7.85 -1.77
CA GLU A 14 -42.17 -6.71 -0.89
C GLU A 14 -40.88 -6.31 -0.15
N CYS A 15 -40.30 -5.19 -0.57
CA CYS A 15 -39.07 -4.61 -0.06
C CYS A 15 -39.28 -4.07 1.36
N THR A 16 -39.04 -4.89 2.39
CA THR A 16 -39.08 -4.47 3.81
C THR A 16 -37.76 -4.69 4.55
N GLU A 17 -36.70 -5.11 3.86
CA GLU A 17 -35.34 -5.11 4.42
C GLU A 17 -34.69 -3.73 4.23
N PRO A 18 -33.98 -3.18 5.24
CA PRO A 18 -33.24 -1.94 5.08
C PRO A 18 -32.28 -2.10 3.89
N PHE A 19 -32.28 -1.13 2.98
CA PHE A 19 -31.43 -1.16 1.79
C PHE A 19 -30.00 -1.57 2.19
N PRO A 20 -29.45 -2.66 1.62
CA PRO A 20 -28.14 -3.13 2.01
C PRO A 20 -27.12 -2.04 1.72
N SER A 21 -26.30 -1.70 2.71
CA SER A 21 -25.27 -0.65 2.57
C SER A 21 -24.22 -0.98 1.52
N LYS A 22 -24.09 -2.26 1.14
CA LYS A 22 -23.22 -2.77 0.08
C LYS A 22 -23.81 -4.02 -0.60
N PHE A 23 -23.60 -4.12 -1.90
CA PHE A 23 -23.89 -5.29 -2.73
C PHE A 23 -22.60 -6.06 -3.01
N TYR A 24 -22.63 -7.39 -2.90
CA TYR A 24 -21.47 -8.25 -3.11
C TYR A 24 -21.66 -9.05 -4.39
N ALA A 25 -20.75 -8.91 -5.34
CA ALA A 25 -20.82 -9.62 -6.62
C ALA A 25 -19.68 -10.63 -6.75
N ILE A 26 -20.03 -11.82 -7.24
CA ILE A 26 -19.07 -12.87 -7.59
C ILE A 26 -18.99 -12.96 -9.11
N ALA A 27 -17.80 -12.73 -9.64
CA ALA A 27 -17.45 -13.04 -11.03
C ALA A 27 -16.79 -14.42 -11.08
N VAL A 28 -17.20 -15.26 -12.03
CA VAL A 28 -16.67 -16.62 -12.21
C VAL A 28 -15.96 -16.77 -13.56
N PRO A 29 -15.01 -17.71 -13.71
CA PRO A 29 -14.43 -18.05 -15.00
C PRO A 29 -15.50 -18.55 -15.99
N ARG A 30 -15.29 -18.34 -17.31
CA ARG A 30 -16.29 -18.59 -18.39
C ARG A 30 -16.97 -19.96 -18.38
N ALA A 31 -16.40 -20.97 -17.72
CA ALA A 31 -16.89 -22.35 -17.70
C ALA A 31 -17.47 -22.80 -16.35
N SER A 32 -17.61 -21.92 -15.35
CA SER A 32 -18.08 -22.29 -14.01
C SER A 32 -19.47 -21.69 -13.69
N PRO A 33 -20.45 -22.49 -13.22
CA PRO A 33 -21.67 -21.94 -12.67
C PRO A 33 -21.38 -21.29 -11.31
N GLY A 34 -21.99 -20.15 -11.01
CA GLY A 34 -21.86 -19.49 -9.70
C GLY A 34 -21.63 -17.97 -9.71
N ALA A 35 -21.75 -17.30 -10.87
CA ALA A 35 -21.87 -15.84 -10.88
C ALA A 35 -23.16 -15.43 -10.16
N GLY A 36 -23.10 -14.35 -9.37
CA GLY A 36 -24.28 -13.86 -8.67
C GLY A 36 -24.04 -12.63 -7.81
N LEU A 37 -25.13 -11.94 -7.50
CA LEU A 37 -25.18 -10.85 -6.52
C LEU A 37 -25.70 -11.38 -5.18
N PHE A 38 -25.16 -10.82 -4.11
CA PHE A 38 -25.52 -11.14 -2.74
C PHE A 38 -25.66 -9.85 -1.94
N SER A 39 -26.72 -9.74 -1.14
CA SER A 39 -26.88 -8.67 -0.14
C SER A 39 -26.04 -8.91 1.12
N ASN A 40 -25.58 -10.16 1.34
CA ASN A 40 -24.83 -10.56 2.53
C ASN A 40 -23.45 -11.16 2.18
N ILE A 41 -22.38 -10.58 2.74
CA ILE A 41 -20.99 -10.99 2.51
C ILE A 41 -20.71 -12.45 2.89
N ASN A 42 -21.40 -13.00 3.89
CA ASN A 42 -21.19 -14.37 4.35
C ASN A 42 -21.71 -15.38 3.32
N HIS A 43 -22.84 -15.06 2.67
CA HIS A 43 -23.41 -15.86 1.60
C HIS A 43 -22.49 -15.82 0.37
N ALA A 44 -21.98 -14.64 0.03
CA ALA A 44 -21.03 -14.46 -1.05
C ALA A 44 -19.72 -15.23 -0.82
N LYS A 45 -19.16 -15.19 0.41
CA LYS A 45 -17.95 -15.94 0.77
C LYS A 45 -18.13 -17.45 0.73
N LYS A 46 -19.33 -17.96 1.02
CA LYS A 46 -19.64 -19.39 0.92
C LYS A 46 -19.62 -19.86 -0.55
N GLN A 47 -20.19 -19.06 -1.44
CA GLN A 47 -20.18 -19.30 -2.89
C GLN A 47 -18.77 -19.17 -3.50
N LEU A 48 -17.99 -18.15 -3.09
CA LEU A 48 -16.61 -17.94 -3.53
C LEU A 48 -15.71 -19.17 -3.29
N LYS A 49 -15.94 -19.91 -2.21
CA LYS A 49 -15.17 -21.13 -1.88
C LYS A 49 -15.50 -22.32 -2.77
N ASN A 50 -16.66 -22.32 -3.42
CA ASN A 50 -17.11 -23.43 -4.25
C ASN A 50 -16.55 -23.37 -5.67
N VAL A 51 -16.15 -22.18 -6.14
CA VAL A 51 -15.67 -21.95 -7.52
C VAL A 51 -14.23 -21.44 -7.49
N LYS A 52 -13.26 -22.29 -7.81
CA LYS A 52 -11.85 -21.88 -7.92
C LYS A 52 -11.69 -20.82 -9.03
N GLY A 53 -10.94 -19.77 -8.76
CA GLY A 53 -10.74 -18.65 -9.70
C GLY A 53 -11.88 -17.61 -9.71
N SER A 54 -12.92 -17.78 -8.88
CA SER A 54 -13.95 -16.75 -8.71
C SER A 54 -13.43 -15.55 -7.91
N ARG A 55 -13.93 -14.36 -8.23
CA ARG A 55 -13.54 -13.07 -7.61
C ARG A 55 -14.74 -12.44 -6.94
N LEU A 56 -14.59 -12.04 -5.67
CA LEU A 56 -15.61 -11.33 -4.89
C LEU A 56 -15.25 -9.85 -4.78
N LYS A 57 -16.19 -8.96 -5.10
CA LYS A 57 -16.04 -7.52 -4.88
C LYS A 57 -17.33 -6.93 -4.29
N ALA A 58 -17.18 -5.92 -3.42
CA ALA A 58 -18.29 -5.18 -2.84
C ALA A 58 -18.49 -3.85 -3.59
N PHE A 59 -19.74 -3.45 -3.78
CA PHE A 59 -20.18 -2.27 -4.50
C PHE A 59 -21.24 -1.52 -3.71
N ASP A 60 -21.26 -0.20 -3.84
CA ASP A 60 -22.32 0.63 -3.25
C ASP A 60 -23.54 0.73 -4.19
N SER A 61 -23.39 0.34 -5.47
CA SER A 61 -24.43 0.31 -6.51
C SER A 61 -24.74 -1.12 -6.96
N ILE A 62 -26.04 -1.47 -7.02
CA ILE A 62 -26.50 -2.77 -7.54
C ILE A 62 -26.19 -2.95 -9.03
N GLN A 63 -26.19 -1.85 -9.80
CA GLN A 63 -25.91 -1.89 -11.23
C GLN A 63 -24.44 -2.27 -11.47
N ASP A 64 -23.52 -1.71 -10.69
CA ASP A 64 -22.09 -2.01 -10.79
C ASP A 64 -21.77 -3.44 -10.34
N ALA A 65 -22.44 -3.90 -9.27
CA ALA A 65 -22.39 -5.28 -8.83
C ALA A 65 -22.89 -6.25 -9.91
N SER A 66 -23.99 -5.89 -10.60
CA SER A 66 -24.57 -6.71 -11.66
C SER A 66 -23.62 -6.81 -12.85
N ASN A 67 -23.11 -5.66 -13.31
CA ASN A 67 -22.13 -5.60 -14.39
C ASN A 67 -20.87 -6.43 -14.06
N PHE A 68 -20.40 -6.38 -12.82
CA PHE A 68 -19.23 -7.17 -12.38
C PHE A 68 -19.51 -8.67 -12.35
N SER A 69 -20.69 -9.11 -11.88
CA SER A 69 -21.06 -10.54 -11.89
C SER A 69 -21.29 -11.09 -13.30
N ALA A 70 -21.76 -10.25 -14.22
CA ALA A 70 -22.04 -10.61 -15.61
C ALA A 70 -20.79 -10.61 -16.51
N CYS A 71 -19.70 -9.99 -16.07
CA CYS A 71 -18.42 -10.05 -16.76
C CYS A 71 -17.68 -11.34 -16.36
N PRO A 72 -17.52 -12.32 -17.27
CA PRO A 72 -16.68 -13.46 -16.97
C PRO A 72 -15.25 -12.98 -16.71
N VAL A 73 -14.59 -13.57 -15.72
CA VAL A 73 -13.20 -13.24 -15.42
C VAL A 73 -12.36 -13.57 -16.65
N SER A 74 -11.96 -12.54 -17.40
CA SER A 74 -10.99 -12.67 -18.48
C SER A 74 -9.63 -13.02 -17.87
N ASP A 75 -8.89 -13.97 -18.45
CA ASP A 75 -7.47 -14.22 -18.12
C ASP A 75 -6.54 -13.06 -18.54
N VAL A 76 -7.08 -11.85 -18.74
CA VAL A 76 -6.32 -10.65 -19.09
C VAL A 76 -6.06 -9.90 -17.79
N PRO A 77 -4.81 -9.88 -17.28
CA PRO A 77 -4.48 -9.19 -16.06
C PRO A 77 -4.47 -7.69 -16.34
N GLY A 78 -5.41 -6.95 -15.75
CA GLY A 78 -5.15 -5.56 -15.42
C GLY A 78 -4.05 -5.54 -14.36
N SER A 79 -2.79 -5.36 -14.80
CA SER A 79 -1.57 -5.16 -14.00
C SER A 79 -1.59 -5.79 -12.60
N GLN A 80 -1.93 -7.07 -12.53
CA GLN A 80 -1.71 -7.89 -11.35
C GLN A 80 -0.51 -8.74 -11.70
N PHE A 81 0.62 -8.48 -11.04
CA PHE A 81 1.79 -9.36 -11.05
C PHE A 81 1.30 -10.80 -10.88
N THR A 82 1.47 -11.60 -11.92
CA THR A 82 1.19 -13.04 -11.86
C THR A 82 2.25 -13.63 -10.95
N ILE A 83 1.89 -13.90 -9.69
CA ILE A 83 2.70 -14.75 -8.81
C ILE A 83 2.72 -16.12 -9.49
N SER A 84 3.85 -16.46 -10.12
CA SER A 84 4.09 -17.82 -10.59
C SER A 84 4.03 -18.75 -9.38
N ASP A 85 3.17 -19.76 -9.47
CA ASP A 85 2.71 -20.68 -8.41
C ASP A 85 3.81 -21.61 -7.82
N ALA A 86 5.08 -21.19 -7.77
CA ALA A 86 6.19 -22.02 -7.30
C ALA A 86 7.36 -21.30 -6.61
N GLU A 87 7.24 -20.03 -6.22
CA GLU A 87 8.26 -19.42 -5.34
C GLU A 87 7.96 -19.77 -3.87
N VAL A 88 8.58 -20.84 -3.37
CA VAL A 88 8.59 -21.16 -1.94
C VAL A 88 9.25 -20.01 -1.21
N MET A 89 8.46 -19.20 -0.50
CA MET A 89 8.98 -18.07 0.25
C MET A 89 9.90 -18.57 1.37
N LYS A 90 11.20 -18.29 1.21
CA LYS A 90 12.26 -18.73 2.12
C LYS A 90 12.19 -18.09 3.51
N PHE A 91 11.52 -16.94 3.62
CA PHE A 91 11.48 -16.14 4.84
C PHE A 91 10.08 -16.07 5.43
N PRO A 92 9.92 -16.35 6.73
CA PRO A 92 8.63 -16.23 7.39
C PRO A 92 8.24 -14.76 7.56
N SER A 93 6.94 -14.49 7.51
CA SER A 93 6.38 -13.16 7.80
C SER A 93 6.68 -12.74 9.24
N ILE A 94 7.00 -11.46 9.41
CA ILE A 94 7.30 -10.88 10.73
C ILE A 94 6.01 -10.65 11.52
N LYS A 95 6.03 -11.02 12.81
CA LYS A 95 4.88 -10.81 13.71
C LYS A 95 4.73 -9.33 14.04
N GLN A 96 3.49 -8.91 14.30
CA GLN A 96 3.20 -7.51 14.62
C GLN A 96 3.98 -6.97 15.83
N VAL A 97 4.17 -7.77 16.87
CA VAL A 97 4.97 -7.38 18.06
C VAL A 97 6.41 -7.05 17.69
N ASP A 98 6.98 -7.81 16.76
CA ASP A 98 8.34 -7.60 16.28
C ASP A 98 8.40 -6.34 15.40
N LEU A 99 7.41 -6.11 14.52
CA LEU A 99 7.33 -4.87 13.73
C LEU A 99 7.30 -3.60 14.59
N LEU A 100 6.64 -3.66 15.76
CA LEU A 100 6.69 -2.57 16.74
C LEU A 100 8.09 -2.35 17.31
N ARG A 101 8.92 -3.40 17.38
CA ARG A 101 10.33 -3.29 17.78
C ARG A 101 11.15 -2.57 16.72
N LEU A 102 11.03 -2.94 15.44
CA LEU A 102 11.70 -2.21 14.35
C LEU A 102 11.30 -0.74 14.31
N ARG A 103 10.01 -0.45 14.50
CA ARG A 103 9.53 0.93 14.61
C ARG A 103 10.27 1.71 15.70
N ARG A 104 10.44 1.11 16.89
CA ARG A 104 11.17 1.75 18.00
C ARG A 104 12.63 1.98 17.68
N TYR A 105 13.30 1.04 17.00
CA TYR A 105 14.68 1.23 16.55
C TYR A 105 14.80 2.39 15.56
N ILE A 106 13.87 2.50 14.61
CA ILE A 106 13.80 3.64 13.69
C ILE A 106 13.58 4.93 14.48
N GLU A 107 12.59 5.00 15.37
CA GLU A 107 12.32 6.19 16.16
C GLU A 107 13.52 6.60 17.05
N ALA A 108 14.33 5.65 17.49
CA ALA A 108 15.54 5.86 18.30
C ALA A 108 16.84 6.08 17.50
N ASP A 109 16.78 6.07 16.17
CA ASP A 109 17.96 6.16 15.28
C ASP A 109 19.01 5.05 15.51
N ASP A 110 18.57 3.86 15.91
CA ASP A 110 19.45 2.71 16.15
C ASP A 110 19.74 1.94 14.84
N LEU A 111 20.65 2.50 14.04
CA LEU A 111 21.06 1.93 12.74
C LEU A 111 21.54 0.48 12.86
N VAL A 112 22.27 0.14 13.92
CA VAL A 112 22.85 -1.19 14.11
C VAL A 112 21.76 -2.25 14.29
N SER A 113 20.77 -1.97 15.14
CA SER A 113 19.64 -2.89 15.34
C SER A 113 18.77 -2.99 14.09
N ILE A 114 18.57 -1.89 13.36
CA ILE A 114 17.82 -1.89 12.10
C ILE A 114 18.51 -2.77 11.06
N GLU A 115 19.81 -2.56 10.84
CA GLU A 115 20.63 -3.31 9.91
C GLU A 115 20.60 -4.80 10.24
N LYS A 116 20.79 -5.16 11.51
CA LYS A 116 20.72 -6.55 11.98
C LYS A 116 19.36 -7.19 11.68
N CYS A 117 18.25 -6.49 11.97
CA CYS A 117 16.92 -7.00 11.65
C CYS A 117 16.78 -7.31 10.15
N ILE A 118 17.12 -6.35 9.28
CA ILE A 118 16.97 -6.48 7.83
C ILE A 118 17.90 -7.57 7.27
N ALA A 119 19.14 -7.64 7.78
CA ALA A 119 20.10 -8.66 7.43
C ALA A 119 19.60 -10.06 7.79
N ASP A 120 19.00 -10.24 8.97
CA ASP A 120 18.47 -11.52 9.44
C ASP A 120 17.25 -11.97 8.60
N ASN A 121 16.30 -11.06 8.33
CA ASN A 121 15.09 -11.38 7.55
C ASN A 121 14.64 -10.19 6.65
N PRO A 122 14.66 -10.32 5.32
CA PRO A 122 14.22 -9.25 4.43
C PRO A 122 12.74 -8.85 4.58
N MET A 123 11.90 -9.71 5.17
CA MET A 123 10.48 -9.43 5.42
C MET A 123 10.26 -8.34 6.49
N TRP A 124 11.31 -7.86 7.15
CA TRP A 124 11.25 -6.64 7.95
C TRP A 124 10.91 -5.40 7.12
N LEU A 125 11.28 -5.39 5.84
CA LEU A 125 10.91 -4.32 4.89
C LEU A 125 9.79 -4.75 3.93
N LEU A 126 9.67 -6.04 3.64
CA LEU A 126 8.76 -6.55 2.60
C LEU A 126 7.70 -7.48 3.15
N THR A 127 6.54 -7.48 2.50
CA THR A 127 5.56 -8.55 2.65
C THR A 127 5.71 -9.58 1.52
N SER A 128 5.02 -10.71 1.67
CA SER A 128 4.94 -11.76 0.66
C SER A 128 4.34 -11.35 -0.68
N TYR A 129 3.82 -10.13 -0.78
CA TYR A 129 3.10 -9.61 -1.94
C TYR A 129 3.83 -8.44 -2.60
N ASP A 130 5.15 -8.31 -2.42
CA ASP A 130 5.94 -7.18 -2.93
C ASP A 130 5.37 -5.82 -2.54
N THR A 131 4.99 -5.69 -1.26
CA THR A 131 4.55 -4.41 -0.70
C THR A 131 5.35 -4.07 0.56
N PRO A 132 5.52 -2.78 0.88
CA PRO A 132 6.18 -2.35 2.10
C PRO A 132 5.52 -2.92 3.35
N THR A 133 6.35 -3.35 4.30
CA THR A 133 5.89 -3.69 5.64
C THR A 133 5.41 -2.43 6.36
N ILE A 134 4.18 -2.50 6.89
CA ILE A 134 3.53 -1.38 7.57
C ILE A 134 3.83 -1.43 9.07
N LEU A 135 4.49 -0.40 9.58
CA LEU A 135 4.91 -0.27 10.98
C LEU A 135 3.89 0.47 11.86
N GLN A 136 3.02 1.28 11.26
CA GLN A 136 1.93 1.94 11.99
C GLN A 136 0.62 1.80 11.22
N LEU A 137 -0.23 0.86 11.64
CA LEU A 137 -1.45 0.48 10.92
C LEU A 137 -2.45 1.61 10.73
N VAL A 138 -2.62 2.48 11.73
CA VAL A 138 -3.63 3.55 11.72
C VAL A 138 -3.43 4.52 10.55
N PHE A 139 -2.17 4.90 10.31
CA PHE A 139 -1.80 5.79 9.20
C PHE A 139 -1.18 5.04 8.02
N ARG A 140 -1.01 3.72 8.13
CA ARG A 140 -0.27 2.88 7.18
C ARG A 140 1.17 3.37 6.90
N PHE A 141 1.91 3.77 7.94
CA PHE A 141 3.32 4.16 7.75
C PHE A 141 4.18 2.94 7.42
N ASN A 142 4.88 3.01 6.29
CA ASN A 142 6.06 2.19 6.04
C ASN A 142 7.27 2.74 6.85
N ALA A 143 8.41 2.06 6.77
CA ALA A 143 9.62 2.46 7.52
C ALA A 143 10.13 3.88 7.17
N VAL A 144 10.05 4.28 5.89
CA VAL A 144 10.51 5.60 5.42
C VAL A 144 9.59 6.72 5.94
N HIS A 145 8.27 6.50 6.05
CA HIS A 145 7.37 7.45 6.70
C HIS A 145 7.76 7.70 8.17
N VAL A 146 8.07 6.62 8.92
CA VAL A 146 8.48 6.73 10.33
C VAL A 146 9.80 7.50 10.44
N ALA A 147 10.81 7.15 9.64
CA ALA A 147 12.10 7.82 9.63
C ALA A 147 11.98 9.30 9.21
N ALA A 148 11.22 9.59 8.16
CA ALA A 148 10.97 10.95 7.67
C ALA A 148 10.26 11.81 8.71
N LYS A 149 9.27 11.26 9.42
CA LYS A 149 8.60 11.96 10.53
C LYS A 149 9.53 12.23 11.71
N SER A 150 10.41 11.28 12.02
CA SER A 150 11.34 11.36 13.15
C SER A 150 12.61 12.18 12.86
N GLY A 151 12.91 12.45 11.59
CA GLY A 151 14.06 13.26 11.18
C GLY A 151 15.36 12.48 10.94
N HIS A 152 15.26 11.18 10.73
CA HIS A 152 16.42 10.27 10.68
C HIS A 152 16.84 9.97 9.23
N ALA A 153 17.60 10.90 8.64
CA ALA A 153 18.01 10.84 7.24
C ALA A 153 18.89 9.61 6.93
N GLU A 154 19.76 9.21 7.85
CA GLU A 154 20.63 8.03 7.67
C GLU A 154 19.84 6.73 7.67
N VAL A 155 18.76 6.63 8.45
CA VAL A 155 17.84 5.48 8.39
C VAL A 155 17.14 5.41 7.03
N ILE A 156 16.75 6.56 6.45
CA ILE A 156 16.17 6.60 5.10
C ILE A 156 17.18 6.07 4.07
N LYS A 157 18.43 6.57 4.10
CA LYS A 157 19.50 6.10 3.21
C LYS A 157 19.74 4.60 3.36
N LEU A 158 19.80 4.09 4.59
CA LEU A 158 19.99 2.67 4.87
C LEU A 158 18.87 1.83 4.25
N ILE A 159 17.60 2.20 4.48
CA ILE A 159 16.45 1.47 3.93
C ILE A 159 16.49 1.49 2.40
N ILE A 160 16.72 2.64 1.78
CA ILE A 160 16.83 2.76 0.32
C ILE A 160 17.96 1.88 -0.21
N SER A 161 19.14 1.87 0.43
CA SER A 161 20.27 1.06 -0.01
C SER A 161 19.96 -0.45 -0.06
N TYR A 162 19.18 -0.95 0.91
CA TYR A 162 18.71 -2.35 0.87
C TYR A 162 17.70 -2.58 -0.24
N LEU A 163 16.75 -1.66 -0.43
CA LEU A 163 15.76 -1.76 -1.49
C LEU A 163 16.40 -1.64 -2.88
N GLU A 164 17.53 -0.97 -3.02
CA GLU A 164 18.26 -0.86 -4.28
C GLU A 164 19.24 -2.02 -4.53
N SER A 165 19.70 -2.72 -3.49
CA SER A 165 20.68 -3.82 -3.60
C SER A 165 20.14 -5.02 -4.37
N PRO A 166 20.76 -5.41 -5.51
CA PRO A 166 20.41 -6.65 -6.20
C PRO A 166 20.58 -7.89 -5.33
N GLU A 167 21.57 -7.90 -4.44
CA GLU A 167 21.86 -9.01 -3.52
C GLU A 167 20.72 -9.20 -2.52
N PHE A 168 20.12 -8.10 -2.03
CA PHE A 168 18.96 -8.16 -1.15
C PHE A 168 17.77 -8.86 -1.84
N TRP A 169 17.47 -8.50 -3.08
CA TRP A 169 16.38 -9.11 -3.85
C TRP A 169 16.69 -10.56 -4.25
N ALA A 170 17.93 -10.87 -4.61
CA ALA A 170 18.36 -12.23 -4.92
C ALA A 170 18.24 -13.18 -3.71
N ARG A 171 18.30 -12.67 -2.47
CA ARG A 171 18.03 -13.50 -1.27
C ARG A 171 16.57 -13.93 -1.19
N ILE A 172 15.64 -13.06 -1.56
CA ILE A 172 14.19 -13.28 -1.48
C ILE A 172 13.73 -14.13 -2.66
N TYR A 173 14.20 -13.78 -3.86
CA TYR A 173 13.80 -14.37 -5.14
C TYR A 173 15.04 -14.86 -5.91
N PRO A 174 15.70 -15.95 -5.46
CA PRO A 174 16.95 -16.42 -6.05
C PRO A 174 16.82 -16.95 -7.47
N THR A 175 15.60 -17.29 -7.90
CA THR A 175 15.30 -17.84 -9.23
C THR A 175 14.65 -16.82 -10.16
N ALA A 176 14.38 -15.60 -9.69
CA ALA A 176 13.79 -14.56 -10.52
C ALA A 176 14.77 -14.12 -11.59
N ASP A 177 14.28 -13.94 -12.81
CA ASP A 177 15.06 -13.34 -13.88
C ASP A 177 15.31 -11.85 -13.61
N VAL A 178 16.31 -11.28 -14.30
CA VAL A 178 16.75 -9.90 -14.10
C VAL A 178 15.64 -8.88 -14.38
N HIS A 179 14.76 -9.13 -15.35
CA HIS A 179 13.67 -8.21 -15.65
C HIS A 179 12.65 -8.19 -14.51
N THR A 180 12.17 -9.36 -14.07
CA THR A 180 11.23 -9.49 -12.96
C THR A 180 11.79 -8.92 -11.66
N ALA A 181 13.05 -9.21 -11.34
CA ALA A 181 13.70 -8.68 -10.14
C ALA A 181 13.78 -7.14 -10.16
N ASN A 182 14.12 -6.55 -11.32
CA ASN A 182 14.14 -5.11 -11.49
C ASN A 182 12.76 -4.48 -11.37
N GLU A 183 11.72 -5.11 -11.93
CA GLU A 183 10.34 -4.62 -11.86
C GLU A 183 9.83 -4.60 -10.42
N ARG A 184 10.04 -5.70 -9.67
CA ARG A 184 9.69 -5.78 -8.23
C ARG A 184 10.43 -4.74 -7.41
N ARG A 185 11.74 -4.59 -7.66
CA ARG A 185 12.57 -3.56 -7.02
C ARG A 185 12.02 -2.17 -7.25
N ARG A 186 11.73 -1.81 -8.52
CA ARG A 186 11.18 -0.50 -8.88
C ARG A 186 9.81 -0.27 -8.25
N HIS A 187 8.95 -1.29 -8.27
CA HIS A 187 7.60 -1.22 -7.70
C HIS A 187 7.64 -0.96 -6.19
N VAL A 188 8.43 -1.73 -5.44
CA VAL A 188 8.52 -1.57 -3.99
C VAL A 188 9.18 -0.26 -3.61
N LEU A 189 10.21 0.17 -4.34
CA LEU A 189 10.87 1.44 -4.09
C LEU A 189 9.90 2.62 -4.28
N ASP A 190 9.08 2.58 -5.34
CA ASP A 190 7.99 3.54 -5.55
C ASP A 190 6.99 3.53 -4.39
N LEU A 191 6.54 2.36 -3.94
CA LEU A 191 5.64 2.27 -2.79
C LEU A 191 6.26 2.83 -1.50
N TYR A 192 7.57 2.65 -1.31
CA TYR A 192 8.27 3.18 -0.15
C TYR A 192 8.35 4.70 -0.15
N LEU A 193 8.64 5.30 -1.31
CA LEU A 193 8.92 6.73 -1.46
C LEU A 193 7.67 7.57 -1.71
N ASN A 194 6.63 7.00 -2.33
CA ASN A 194 5.53 7.76 -2.90
C ASN A 194 4.13 7.38 -2.37
N SER A 195 3.97 6.20 -1.76
CA SER A 195 2.65 5.82 -1.25
C SER A 195 2.17 6.79 -0.16
N PRO A 196 0.96 7.34 -0.27
CA PRO A 196 0.42 8.23 0.75
C PRO A 196 -0.01 7.43 1.99
N GLU A 197 0.16 8.04 3.16
CA GLU A 197 -0.45 7.56 4.40
C GLU A 197 -1.97 7.80 4.42
N THR A 198 -2.73 7.02 5.19
CA THR A 198 -4.21 6.96 5.07
C THR A 198 -4.98 8.10 5.73
N GLY A 199 -4.36 8.95 6.54
CA GLY A 199 -5.03 10.04 7.25
C GLY A 199 -5.11 11.34 6.44
N SER A 200 -3.96 11.90 6.10
CA SER A 200 -3.78 13.17 5.38
C SER A 200 -3.17 13.00 4.00
N LEU A 201 -3.09 11.78 3.48
CA LEU A 201 -2.48 11.47 2.18
C LEU A 201 -1.04 12.01 2.03
N SER A 202 -0.33 12.17 3.14
CA SER A 202 1.05 12.65 3.15
C SER A 202 2.02 11.53 2.71
N SER A 203 2.83 11.79 1.69
CA SER A 203 3.99 10.95 1.37
C SER A 203 5.11 11.11 2.42
N PRO A 204 6.15 10.27 2.44
CA PRO A 204 7.30 10.48 3.31
C PRO A 204 7.96 11.86 3.13
N LEU A 205 8.03 12.36 1.88
CA LEU A 205 8.55 13.70 1.60
C LEU A 205 7.70 14.80 2.26
N HIS A 206 6.37 14.66 2.24
CA HIS A 206 5.48 15.57 2.98
C HIS A 206 5.78 15.55 4.47
N LEU A 207 5.96 14.38 5.07
CA LEU A 207 6.26 14.27 6.49
C LEU A 207 7.60 14.95 6.83
N ALA A 208 8.67 14.66 6.10
CA ALA A 208 9.98 15.30 6.29
C ALA A 208 9.87 16.83 6.23
N SER A 209 9.22 17.37 5.19
CA SER A 209 9.03 18.80 5.02
C SER A 209 8.16 19.42 6.12
N LYS A 210 7.04 18.77 6.47
CA LYS A 210 6.08 19.25 7.47
C LYS A 210 6.70 19.43 8.85
N PHE A 211 7.61 18.53 9.23
CA PHE A 211 8.37 18.61 10.48
C PHE A 211 9.67 19.43 10.37
N GLY A 212 10.04 19.89 9.18
CA GLY A 212 11.20 20.75 8.98
C GLY A 212 12.54 20.01 8.99
N HIS A 213 12.55 18.74 8.59
CA HIS A 213 13.73 17.87 8.57
C HIS A 213 14.46 17.96 7.23
N VAL A 214 15.29 19.01 7.09
CA VAL A 214 15.95 19.39 5.83
C VAL A 214 16.76 18.23 5.21
N GLU A 215 17.53 17.49 6.01
CA GLU A 215 18.36 16.41 5.47
C GLU A 215 17.53 15.21 5.01
N CYS A 216 16.41 14.91 5.66
CA CYS A 216 15.46 13.90 5.13
C CYS A 216 14.87 14.34 3.79
N VAL A 217 14.51 15.63 3.66
CA VAL A 217 14.03 16.19 2.38
C VAL A 217 15.09 16.05 1.32
N ARG A 218 16.34 16.40 1.61
CA ARG A 218 17.46 16.29 0.66
C ARG A 218 17.65 14.86 0.16
N VAL A 219 17.71 13.88 1.08
CA VAL A 219 17.86 12.46 0.72
C VAL A 219 16.72 11.99 -0.15
N LEU A 220 15.47 12.24 0.27
CA LEU A 220 14.30 11.79 -0.48
C LEU A 220 14.21 12.48 -1.85
N ALA A 221 14.41 13.79 -1.90
CA ALA A 221 14.29 14.57 -3.13
C ALA A 221 15.40 14.25 -4.15
N SER A 222 16.61 13.96 -3.68
CA SER A 222 17.73 13.56 -4.56
C SER A 222 17.51 12.21 -5.24
N HIS A 223 16.58 11.40 -4.75
CA HIS A 223 16.34 10.08 -5.29
C HIS A 223 15.37 10.14 -6.50
N PRO A 224 15.75 9.63 -7.68
CA PRO A 224 15.02 9.85 -8.94
C PRO A 224 13.62 9.21 -8.99
N ALA A 225 13.36 8.21 -8.16
CA ALA A 225 12.03 7.61 -8.07
C ALA A 225 11.06 8.41 -7.18
N THR A 226 11.52 9.45 -6.47
CA THR A 226 10.65 10.25 -5.61
C THR A 226 9.86 11.25 -6.43
N MET A 227 8.54 11.27 -6.24
CA MET A 227 7.67 12.27 -6.87
C MET A 227 7.55 13.52 -5.98
N LEU A 228 8.05 14.65 -6.47
CA LEU A 228 8.11 15.92 -5.72
C LEU A 228 6.80 16.72 -5.76
N ASP A 229 5.97 16.48 -6.76
CA ASP A 229 4.74 17.21 -7.07
C ASP A 229 3.46 16.56 -6.49
N LEU A 230 3.61 15.45 -5.74
CA LEU A 230 2.51 14.83 -5.02
C LEU A 230 1.80 15.84 -4.14
N ARG A 231 0.48 15.73 -4.08
CA ARG A 231 -0.39 16.57 -3.24
C ARG A 231 -1.03 15.75 -2.13
N ASP A 232 -0.97 16.28 -0.92
CA ASP A 232 -1.63 15.70 0.25
C ASP A 232 -3.16 15.93 0.23
N SER A 233 -3.86 15.53 1.29
CA SER A 233 -5.33 15.67 1.39
C SER A 233 -5.81 17.12 1.41
N SER A 234 -4.91 18.09 1.65
CA SER A 234 -5.21 19.52 1.57
C SER A 234 -4.92 20.10 0.18
N GLY A 235 -4.46 19.27 -0.76
CA GLY A 235 -4.00 19.71 -2.07
C GLY A 235 -2.62 20.36 -2.05
N SER A 236 -1.88 20.27 -0.94
CA SER A 236 -0.57 20.92 -0.77
C SER A 236 0.57 19.98 -1.16
N THR A 237 1.59 20.51 -1.80
CA THR A 237 2.88 19.84 -2.02
C THR A 237 3.73 19.80 -0.74
N ALA A 238 4.82 19.04 -0.77
CA ALA A 238 5.73 18.94 0.37
C ALA A 238 6.32 20.31 0.77
N LEU A 239 6.67 21.16 -0.20
CA LEU A 239 7.20 22.52 0.06
C LEU A 239 6.13 23.43 0.67
N GLU A 240 4.90 23.39 0.16
CA GLU A 240 3.79 24.19 0.67
C GLU A 240 3.49 23.83 2.14
N SER A 241 3.55 22.55 2.46
CA SER A 241 3.37 22.01 3.82
C SER A 241 4.57 22.18 4.75
N ALA A 242 5.67 22.82 4.31
CA ALA A 242 6.92 22.89 5.06
C ALA A 242 6.79 23.59 6.42
N CYS A 243 7.36 22.98 7.45
CA CYS A 243 7.44 23.47 8.82
C CYS A 243 6.09 23.80 9.49
N ILE A 244 4.96 23.26 8.99
CA ILE A 244 3.65 23.41 9.65
C ILE A 244 3.65 22.76 11.05
N ARG A 245 4.40 21.67 11.25
CA ARG A 245 4.52 20.93 12.51
C ARG A 245 5.87 21.13 13.20
N LEU A 246 6.67 22.11 12.78
CA LEU A 246 7.88 22.49 13.51
C LEU A 246 7.47 22.95 14.92
N ALA A 247 8.26 22.56 15.93
CA ALA A 247 7.93 22.82 17.33
C ALA A 247 7.61 24.30 17.58
N SER A 248 6.60 24.58 18.40
CA SER A 248 6.15 25.95 18.72
C SER A 248 7.19 26.78 19.49
N THR A 249 8.23 26.13 20.01
CA THR A 249 9.38 26.78 20.65
C THR A 249 10.36 27.37 19.63
N SER A 250 10.25 27.02 18.34
CA SER A 250 11.10 27.55 17.28
C SER A 250 10.77 29.01 16.99
N SER A 251 11.80 29.84 16.85
CA SER A 251 11.61 31.24 16.47
C SER A 251 11.03 31.36 15.05
N PRO A 252 10.26 32.42 14.73
CA PRO A 252 9.78 32.68 13.37
C PRO A 252 10.94 32.70 12.34
N THR A 253 12.11 33.19 12.76
CA THR A 253 13.33 33.21 11.96
C THR A 253 13.82 31.81 11.62
N GLU A 254 13.88 30.90 12.60
CA GLU A 254 14.28 29.50 12.37
C GLU A 254 13.31 28.80 11.41
N LYS A 255 12.01 29.01 11.58
CA LYS A 255 10.99 28.45 10.69
C LYS A 255 11.19 28.92 9.24
N SER A 256 11.45 30.21 9.05
CA SER A 256 11.73 30.80 7.73
C SER A 256 13.01 30.22 7.11
N GLN A 257 14.10 30.13 7.90
CA GLN A 257 15.36 29.56 7.45
C GLN A 257 15.22 28.10 7.02
N ARG A 258 14.54 27.27 7.82
CA ARG A 258 14.29 25.86 7.48
C ARG A 258 13.44 25.72 6.22
N ARG A 259 12.38 26.52 6.08
CA ARG A 259 11.57 26.53 4.86
C ARG A 259 12.40 26.91 3.64
N GLN A 260 13.30 27.88 3.75
CA GLN A 260 14.22 28.24 2.67
C GLN A 260 15.20 27.11 2.33
N ALA A 261 15.73 26.41 3.35
CA ALA A 261 16.60 25.27 3.13
C ALA A 261 15.88 24.09 2.44
N ILE A 262 14.62 23.83 2.80
CA ILE A 262 13.75 22.84 2.12
C ILE A 262 13.52 23.23 0.67
N CYS A 263 13.23 24.52 0.39
CA CYS A 263 13.08 25.02 -0.97
C CYS A 263 14.32 24.70 -1.82
N ARG A 264 15.51 25.05 -1.32
CA ARG A 264 16.78 24.77 -2.01
C ARG A 264 17.02 23.28 -2.23
N ALA A 265 16.76 22.45 -1.22
CA ALA A 265 16.94 21.00 -1.33
C ALA A 265 16.03 20.36 -2.40
N LEU A 266 14.83 20.91 -2.61
CA LEU A 266 13.91 20.49 -3.67
C LEU A 266 14.32 21.06 -5.04
N ASP A 267 14.78 22.32 -5.10
CA ASP A 267 15.25 22.93 -6.35
C ASP A 267 16.51 22.23 -6.88
N GLU A 268 17.44 21.84 -5.99
CA GLU A 268 18.65 21.06 -6.31
C GLU A 268 18.33 19.72 -6.98
N SER A 269 17.18 19.10 -6.65
CA SER A 269 16.77 17.83 -7.23
C SER A 269 16.09 17.93 -8.61
N LEU A 270 15.75 19.15 -9.05
CA LEU A 270 15.14 19.41 -10.36
C LEU A 270 16.17 19.76 -11.45
N CYS A 271 17.44 19.92 -11.07
CA CYS A 271 18.55 20.28 -11.95
C CYS A 271 19.35 19.04 -12.38
#